data_AF-A0A550D375-F1
#
_entry.id   AF-A0A550D375-F1
#
_cell.length_a   1.000
_cell.length_b   1.000
_cell.length_c   1.000
_cell.angle_alpha   90.00
_cell.angle_beta   90.00
_cell.angle_gamma   90.00
#
_symmetry.space_group_name_H-M   'P 1'
#
loop_
_entity.id
_entity.type
_entity.pdbx_description
1 polymer ?
#
loop_
_entity_poly.entity_id
_entity_poly.type
_entity_poly.pdbx_seq_one_letter_code
_entity_poly.pdbx_strand_id
1 'polypeptide(L)'
;MDKGTYETLRQKFNLPSKVTIDCYRNAIAKYKSWLKNPKRGRYPTVRKVSLWLTPEQSYSIDFNKMVVRIVGVGELKILSYPRNLFEYKDWEIKEARLLLKEGKAYLKVTPLKEWKVPEAKDGVAVDINMAEVVLGKDDKQYVRIPTRLEDAHHYKSLAEGF
;
A
#
# COMPACT_ATOMS: atom_id res chain seq x y z
N MET A 1 3.49 22.93 -13.49
CA MET A 1 2.74 23.67 -12.46
C MET A 1 2.76 25.11 -12.88
N ASP A 2 1.61 25.77 -12.94
CA ASP A 2 1.56 27.20 -13.27
C ASP A 2 2.16 28.04 -12.14
N LYS A 3 2.84 29.14 -12.50
CA LYS A 3 3.60 29.98 -11.55
C LYS A 3 2.69 30.61 -10.49
N GLY A 4 1.49 31.06 -10.89
CA GLY A 4 0.52 31.67 -9.98
C GLY A 4 -0.05 30.69 -8.94
N THR A 5 -0.24 29.43 -9.33
CA THR A 5 -0.71 28.38 -8.40
C THR A 5 0.35 28.06 -7.34
N TYR A 6 1.63 27.99 -7.76
CA TYR A 6 2.74 27.73 -6.85
C TYR A 6 2.91 28.83 -5.81
N GLU A 7 2.93 30.09 -6.26
CA GLU A 7 3.08 31.25 -5.38
C GLU A 7 1.93 31.34 -4.39
N THR A 8 0.69 31.11 -4.84
CA THR A 8 -0.48 31.08 -3.96
C THR A 8 -0.35 30.02 -2.87
N LEU A 9 0.04 28.78 -3.23
CA LEU A 9 0.20 27.69 -2.27
C LEU A 9 1.31 27.96 -1.26
N ARG A 10 2.43 28.52 -1.73
CA ARG A 10 3.58 28.83 -0.88
C ARG A 10 3.31 30.01 0.05
N GLN A 11 2.72 31.09 -0.45
CA GLN A 11 2.51 32.32 0.30
C GLN A 11 1.29 32.25 1.23
N LYS A 12 0.14 31.75 0.76
CA LYS A 12 -1.09 31.70 1.59
C LYS A 12 -1.04 30.61 2.66
N PHE A 13 -0.44 29.47 2.35
CA PHE A 13 -0.44 28.31 3.27
C PHE A 13 0.92 28.06 3.92
N ASN A 14 1.90 28.94 3.68
CA ASN A 14 3.27 28.85 4.21
C ASN A 14 3.90 27.45 4.04
N LEU A 15 3.59 26.78 2.93
CA LEU A 15 4.03 25.43 2.68
C LEU A 15 5.49 25.41 2.19
N PRO A 16 6.32 24.46 2.66
CA PRO A 16 7.64 24.25 2.09
C PRO A 16 7.57 23.95 0.59
N SER A 17 8.56 24.43 -0.17
CA SER A 17 8.59 24.33 -1.64
C SER A 17 8.31 22.91 -2.15
N LYS A 18 8.94 21.91 -1.52
CA LYS A 18 8.78 20.51 -1.92
C LYS A 18 7.38 19.97 -1.61
N VAL A 19 6.84 20.31 -0.45
CA VAL A 19 5.47 19.93 -0.03
C VAL A 19 4.44 20.53 -0.99
N THR A 20 4.64 21.78 -1.43
CA THR A 20 3.78 22.44 -2.43
C THR A 20 3.75 21.66 -3.75
N ILE A 21 4.92 21.22 -4.25
CA ILE A 21 5.02 20.42 -5.47
C ILE A 21 4.29 19.08 -5.31
N ASP A 22 4.45 18.43 -4.15
CA ASP A 22 3.82 17.16 -3.83
C ASP A 22 2.28 17.28 -3.70
N CYS A 23 1.77 18.35 -3.09
CA CYS A 23 0.34 18.69 -3.06
C CYS A 23 -0.22 18.81 -4.48
N TYR A 24 0.47 19.55 -5.35
CA TYR A 24 0.07 19.75 -6.74
C TYR A 24 0.09 18.43 -7.53
N ARG A 25 1.11 17.60 -7.32
CA ARG A 25 1.20 16.25 -7.91
C ARG A 25 0.04 15.36 -7.48
N ASN A 26 -0.36 15.41 -6.21
CA ASN A 26 -1.50 14.66 -5.69
C ASN A 26 -2.83 15.10 -6.36
N ALA A 27 -3.03 16.41 -6.49
CA ALA A 27 -4.22 16.98 -7.15
C ALA A 27 -4.31 16.57 -8.62
N ILE A 28 -3.20 16.70 -9.37
CA ILE A 28 -3.13 16.25 -10.77
C ILE A 28 -3.43 14.76 -10.89
N ALA A 29 -2.86 13.92 -10.03
CA ALA A 29 -3.07 12.49 -10.09
C ALA A 29 -4.56 12.13 -9.91
N LYS A 30 -5.23 12.76 -8.94
CA LYS A 30 -6.69 12.60 -8.72
C LYS A 30 -7.49 13.05 -9.92
N TYR A 31 -7.19 14.22 -10.48
CA TYR A 31 -7.88 14.76 -11.64
C TYR A 31 -7.69 13.88 -12.88
N LYS A 32 -6.45 13.51 -13.21
CA LYS A 32 -6.14 12.61 -14.34
C LYS A 32 -6.81 11.25 -14.19
N SER A 33 -6.85 10.69 -12.99
CA SER A 33 -7.56 9.44 -12.71
C SER A 33 -9.05 9.54 -12.97
N TRP A 34 -9.69 10.64 -12.59
CA TRP A 34 -11.11 10.89 -12.89
C TRP A 34 -11.34 11.07 -14.40
N LEU A 35 -10.49 11.85 -15.06
CA LEU A 35 -10.59 12.13 -16.49
C LEU A 35 -10.48 10.85 -17.34
N LYS A 36 -9.61 9.92 -16.94
CA LYS A 36 -9.40 8.62 -17.62
C LYS A 36 -10.51 7.60 -17.36
N ASN A 37 -11.38 7.81 -16.35
CA ASN A 37 -12.42 6.85 -16.03
C ASN A 37 -13.56 6.95 -17.07
N PRO A 38 -13.89 5.88 -17.82
CA PRO A 38 -15.00 5.90 -18.77
C PRO A 38 -16.37 6.10 -18.10
N LYS A 39 -16.54 5.65 -16.84
CA LYS A 39 -17.74 5.86 -16.02
C LYS A 39 -17.57 7.06 -15.09
N ARG A 40 -17.12 8.18 -15.65
CA ARG A 40 -16.82 9.38 -14.86
C ARG A 40 -18.11 9.98 -14.30
N GLY A 41 -18.30 9.82 -13.00
CA GLY A 41 -19.37 10.44 -12.23
C GLY A 41 -19.04 11.89 -11.85
N ARG A 42 -19.50 12.33 -10.67
CA ARG A 42 -19.30 13.69 -10.17
C ARG A 42 -17.82 14.11 -10.16
N TYR A 43 -17.60 15.42 -10.30
CA TYR A 43 -16.27 16.03 -10.26
C TYR A 43 -15.49 15.62 -9.00
N PRO A 44 -14.18 15.31 -9.11
CA PRO A 44 -13.39 14.79 -8.00
C PRO A 44 -13.25 15.85 -6.91
N THR A 45 -13.75 15.54 -5.72
CA THR A 45 -13.59 16.36 -4.51
C THR A 45 -12.63 15.69 -3.54
N VAL A 46 -11.80 16.48 -2.86
CA VAL A 46 -10.85 15.96 -1.87
C VAL A 46 -11.61 15.65 -0.58
N ARG A 47 -12.14 14.44 -0.46
CA ARG A 47 -12.86 13.99 0.75
C ARG A 47 -11.95 13.53 1.88
N LYS A 48 -10.71 13.12 1.56
CA LYS A 48 -9.72 12.63 2.51
C LYS A 48 -8.46 13.45 2.36
N VAL A 49 -7.96 13.99 3.48
CA VAL A 49 -6.70 14.72 3.50
C VAL A 49 -5.57 13.71 3.39
N SER A 50 -4.95 13.70 2.20
CA SER A 50 -3.88 12.77 1.86
C SER A 50 -2.79 13.53 1.11
N LEU A 51 -1.54 13.38 1.53
CA LEU A 51 -0.38 13.98 0.88
C LEU A 51 0.57 12.89 0.40
N TRP A 52 1.08 13.06 -0.82
CA TRP A 52 2.13 12.19 -1.36
C TRP A 52 3.48 12.75 -0.91
N LEU A 53 4.37 11.92 -0.39
CA LEU A 53 5.67 12.33 0.10
C LEU A 53 6.75 11.61 -0.70
N THR A 54 7.74 12.39 -1.15
CA THR A 54 8.92 11.90 -1.86
C THR A 54 10.01 11.51 -0.86
N PRO A 55 10.61 10.32 -0.96
CA PRO A 55 11.68 9.89 -0.04
C PRO A 55 12.87 10.85 -0.11
N GLU A 56 13.52 11.05 1.05
CA GLU A 56 14.70 11.91 1.30
C GLU A 56 14.53 13.41 1.00
N GLN A 57 13.44 13.80 0.32
CA GLN A 57 13.15 15.19 -0.01
C GLN A 57 11.99 15.75 0.81
N SER A 58 10.91 14.98 0.94
CA SER A 58 9.70 15.39 1.67
C SER A 58 9.58 14.66 2.99
N TYR A 59 10.14 13.46 3.08
CA TYR A 59 10.18 12.68 4.30
C TYR A 59 11.41 11.77 4.39
N SER A 60 11.81 11.44 5.61
CA SER A 60 12.78 10.38 5.89
C SER A 60 12.34 9.58 7.11
N ILE A 61 12.80 8.33 7.20
CA ILE A 61 12.48 7.43 8.30
C ILE A 61 13.78 6.95 8.93
N ASP A 62 13.88 7.09 10.24
CA ASP A 62 14.94 6.48 11.04
C ASP A 62 14.33 5.30 11.82
N PHE A 63 14.61 4.08 11.35
CA PHE A 63 14.14 2.85 11.99
C PHE A 63 14.84 2.54 13.32
N ASN A 64 16.02 3.10 13.58
CA ASN A 64 16.73 2.89 14.85
C ASN A 64 16.08 3.72 15.96
N LYS A 65 15.73 4.98 15.64
CA LYS A 65 15.04 5.89 16.58
C LYS A 65 13.52 5.76 16.56
N MET A 66 12.97 5.02 15.58
CA MET A 66 11.53 4.94 15.31
C MET A 66 10.90 6.33 15.14
N VAL A 67 11.54 7.17 14.32
CA VAL A 67 11.14 8.56 14.05
C VAL A 67 10.96 8.75 12.55
N VAL A 68 9.93 9.51 12.18
CA VAL A 68 9.71 10.00 10.82
C VAL A 68 9.95 11.50 10.82
N ARG A 69 10.82 11.97 9.93
CA ARG A 69 10.98 13.39 9.65
C ARG A 69 10.13 13.76 8.45
N ILE A 70 9.27 14.77 8.59
CA ILE A 70 8.48 15.32 7.49
C ILE A 70 8.82 16.79 7.33
N VAL A 71 9.16 17.20 6.10
CA VAL A 71 9.48 18.60 5.81
C VAL A 71 8.28 19.49 6.09
N GLY A 72 8.49 20.54 6.89
CA GLY A 72 7.45 21.48 7.33
C GLY A 72 6.72 21.09 8.62
N VAL A 73 6.85 19.84 9.08
CA VAL A 73 6.25 19.38 10.36
C VAL A 73 7.33 19.13 11.41
N GLY A 74 8.48 18.59 11.00
CA GLY A 74 9.56 18.21 11.90
C GLY A 74 9.63 16.70 12.12
N GLU A 75 10.18 16.31 13.27
CA GLU A 75 10.35 14.90 13.66
C GLU A 75 9.17 14.41 14.48
N LEU A 76 8.63 13.25 14.10
CA LEU A 76 7.47 12.62 14.71
C LEU A 76 7.83 11.18 15.13
N LYS A 77 7.51 10.82 16.36
CA LYS A 77 7.70 9.45 16.85
C LYS A 77 6.66 8.51 16.24
N ILE A 78 7.11 7.34 15.78
CA ILE A 78 6.23 6.29 15.31
C ILE A 78 5.59 5.62 16.53
N LEU A 79 4.27 5.75 16.66
CA LEU A 79 3.53 5.16 17.78
C LEU A 79 3.16 3.69 17.56
N SER A 80 2.93 3.31 16.30
CA SER A 80 2.48 1.97 15.93
C SER A 80 3.00 1.60 14.56
N TYR A 81 3.44 0.35 14.41
CA TYR A 81 3.91 -0.23 13.15
C TYR A 81 3.58 -1.73 13.11
N PRO A 82 3.50 -2.35 11.92
CA PRO A 82 3.22 -3.77 11.80
C PRO A 82 4.38 -4.61 12.35
N ARG A 83 4.08 -5.80 12.88
CA ARG A 83 5.10 -6.68 13.53
C ARG A 83 6.25 -7.05 12.60
N ASN A 84 5.97 -7.16 11.31
CA ASN A 84 6.93 -7.50 10.27
C ASN A 84 7.72 -6.31 9.72
N LEU A 85 7.64 -5.11 10.33
CA LEU A 85 8.34 -3.92 9.85
C LEU A 85 9.84 -4.18 9.59
N PHE A 86 10.47 -4.94 10.47
CA PHE A 86 11.89 -5.23 10.40
C PHE A 86 12.29 -6.13 9.22
N GLU A 87 11.35 -6.88 8.63
CA GLU A 87 11.60 -7.66 7.40
C GLU A 87 11.87 -6.77 6.19
N TYR A 88 11.46 -5.49 6.27
CA TYR A 88 11.63 -4.49 5.22
C TYR A 88 12.82 -3.56 5.45
N LYS A 89 13.64 -3.79 6.48
CA LYS A 89 14.74 -2.87 6.86
C LYS A 89 15.76 -2.68 5.75
N ASP A 90 16.01 -3.72 4.97
CA ASP A 90 16.97 -3.72 3.86
C ASP A 90 16.35 -3.34 2.52
N TRP A 91 15.07 -2.97 2.50
CA TRP A 91 14.36 -2.63 1.27
C TRP A 91 14.49 -1.14 0.99
N GLU A 92 14.49 -0.77 -0.29
CA GLU A 92 14.57 0.62 -0.69
C GLU A 92 13.23 1.32 -0.38
N ILE A 93 13.28 2.35 0.46
CA ILE A 93 12.08 3.12 0.81
C ILE A 93 11.72 4.07 -0.33
N LYS A 94 10.57 3.87 -0.96
CA LYS A 94 10.08 4.72 -2.06
C LYS A 94 9.10 5.77 -1.56
N GLU A 95 8.01 5.97 -2.26
CA GLU A 95 7.05 7.01 -1.92
C GLU A 95 6.22 6.64 -0.70
N ALA A 96 5.79 7.66 0.04
CA ALA A 96 4.85 7.48 1.14
C ALA A 96 3.58 8.31 0.94
N ARG A 97 2.48 7.88 1.55
CA ARG A 97 1.25 8.65 1.67
C ARG A 97 0.97 8.96 3.13
N LEU A 98 0.95 10.24 3.46
CA LEU A 98 0.45 10.73 4.73
C LEU A 98 -1.07 10.86 4.64
N LEU A 99 -1.79 10.21 5.55
CA LEU A 99 -3.25 10.22 5.62
C LEU A 99 -3.69 10.71 7.00
N LEU A 100 -4.58 11.71 7.03
CA LEU A 100 -5.27 12.10 8.25
C LEU A 100 -6.65 11.46 8.27
N LYS A 101 -6.93 10.67 9.32
CA LYS A 101 -8.21 9.99 9.53
C LYS A 101 -8.54 9.98 11.02
N GLU A 102 -9.74 10.45 11.38
CA GLU A 102 -10.24 10.41 12.77
C GLU A 102 -9.25 11.04 13.78
N GLY A 103 -8.66 12.19 13.43
CA GLY A 103 -7.68 12.89 14.26
C GLY A 103 -6.29 12.22 14.33
N LYS A 104 -6.09 11.10 13.66
CA LYS A 104 -4.81 10.36 13.64
C LYS A 104 -4.10 10.51 12.29
N ALA A 105 -2.78 10.56 12.34
CA ALA A 105 -1.92 10.56 11.16
C ALA A 105 -1.39 9.15 10.90
N TYR A 106 -1.55 8.68 9.67
CA TYR A 106 -1.05 7.40 9.20
C TYR A 106 -0.07 7.64 8.06
N LEU A 107 1.12 7.07 8.17
CA LEU A 107 2.10 7.07 7.10
C LEU A 107 2.10 5.71 6.41
N LYS A 108 1.66 5.67 5.16
CA LYS A 108 1.73 4.47 4.32
C LYS A 108 2.98 4.54 3.47
N VAL A 109 3.95 3.70 3.76
CA VAL A 109 5.25 3.67 3.08
C VAL A 109 5.25 2.51 2.09
N THR A 110 5.75 2.73 0.89
CA THR A 110 5.93 1.67 -0.11
C THR A 110 7.42 1.29 -0.15
N PRO A 111 7.83 0.16 0.44
CA PRO A 111 9.16 -0.37 0.25
C PRO A 111 9.25 -1.08 -1.12
N LEU A 112 10.40 -0.98 -1.78
CA LEU A 112 10.74 -1.67 -3.01
C LEU A 112 11.90 -2.62 -2.76
N LYS A 113 11.73 -3.88 -3.16
CA LYS A 113 12.81 -4.85 -3.26
C LYS A 113 12.85 -5.36 -4.68
N GLU A 114 14.01 -5.25 -5.30
CA GLU A 114 14.25 -5.93 -6.57
C GLU A 114 14.23 -7.43 -6.33
N TRP A 115 13.23 -8.09 -6.89
CA TRP A 115 13.14 -9.54 -6.88
C TRP A 115 13.70 -10.06 -8.19
N LYS A 116 14.82 -10.77 -8.13
CA LYS A 116 15.30 -11.53 -9.27
C LYS A 116 14.40 -12.75 -9.41
N VAL A 117 13.75 -12.91 -10.56
CA VAL A 117 13.00 -14.12 -10.88
C VAL A 117 13.99 -15.28 -10.77
N PRO A 118 13.80 -16.22 -9.83
CA PRO A 118 14.68 -17.36 -9.72
C PRO A 118 14.55 -18.18 -11.01
N GLU A 119 15.66 -18.72 -11.48
CA GLU A 119 15.64 -19.66 -12.59
C GLU A 119 14.83 -20.90 -12.17
N ALA A 120 13.82 -21.24 -12.96
CA ALA A 120 12.95 -22.38 -12.66
C ALA A 120 13.76 -23.66 -12.82
N LYS A 121 14.16 -24.27 -11.70
CA LYS A 121 14.91 -25.53 -11.69
C LYS A 121 14.02 -26.74 -11.96
N ASP A 122 12.74 -26.62 -11.63
CA ASP A 122 11.78 -27.71 -11.65
C ASP A 122 10.35 -27.20 -11.62
N GLY A 123 9.39 -28.08 -11.94
CA GLY A 123 7.96 -27.81 -11.86
C GLY A 123 7.28 -28.61 -10.76
N VAL A 124 6.28 -28.01 -10.13
CA VAL A 124 5.31 -28.74 -9.29
C VAL A 124 3.95 -28.55 -9.94
N ALA A 125 3.32 -29.65 -10.34
CA ALA A 125 1.94 -29.65 -10.79
C ALA A 125 1.02 -29.45 -9.57
N VAL A 126 0.13 -28.47 -9.68
CA VAL A 126 -0.88 -28.17 -8.66
C VAL A 126 -2.24 -28.34 -9.31
N ASP A 127 -2.97 -29.38 -8.90
CA ASP A 127 -4.37 -29.57 -9.25
C ASP A 127 -5.25 -29.21 -8.05
N ILE A 128 -6.27 -28.41 -8.29
CA ILE A 128 -7.17 -27.90 -7.24
C ILE A 128 -8.58 -28.32 -7.61
N ASN A 129 -9.18 -29.17 -6.78
CA ASN A 129 -10.57 -29.55 -6.90
C ASN A 129 -11.34 -29.31 -5.59
N MET A 130 -12.64 -29.59 -5.61
CA MET A 130 -13.54 -29.31 -4.48
C MET A 130 -13.20 -30.13 -3.24
N ALA A 131 -12.68 -31.34 -3.40
CA ALA A 131 -12.41 -32.27 -2.30
C ALA A 131 -10.95 -32.20 -1.80
N GLU A 132 -10.00 -31.89 -2.69
CA GLU A 132 -8.58 -31.88 -2.36
C GLU A 132 -7.76 -30.95 -3.26
N VAL A 133 -6.60 -30.54 -2.74
CA VAL A 133 -5.50 -29.94 -3.49
C VAL A 133 -4.40 -30.98 -3.63
N VAL A 134 -4.04 -31.31 -4.87
CA VAL A 134 -2.98 -32.27 -5.20
C VAL A 134 -1.75 -31.51 -5.66
N LEU A 135 -0.62 -31.76 -4.99
CA LEU A 135 0.69 -31.20 -5.31
C LEU A 135 1.61 -32.33 -5.72
N GLY A 136 2.16 -32.32 -6.93
CA GLY A 136 3.02 -33.41 -7.40
C GLY A 136 4.15 -32.93 -8.28
N LYS A 137 5.32 -33.55 -8.12
CA LYS A 137 6.43 -33.39 -9.07
C LYS A 137 6.37 -34.45 -10.18
N ASP A 138 5.98 -35.67 -9.81
CA ASP A 138 5.78 -36.81 -10.70
C ASP A 138 4.74 -37.78 -10.10
N ASP A 139 4.49 -38.89 -10.79
CA ASP A 139 3.50 -39.90 -10.37
C ASP A 139 3.86 -40.64 -9.08
N LYS A 140 5.08 -40.44 -8.53
CA LYS A 140 5.57 -41.10 -7.32
C LYS A 140 5.67 -40.13 -6.14
N GLN A 141 5.91 -38.85 -6.40
CA GLN A 141 6.10 -37.80 -5.41
C GLN A 141 4.96 -36.79 -5.50
N TYR A 142 3.83 -37.14 -4.87
CA TYR A 142 2.70 -36.25 -4.71
C TYR A 142 2.12 -36.25 -3.29
N VAL A 143 1.48 -35.14 -2.93
CA VAL A 143 0.78 -34.92 -1.66
C VAL A 143 -0.65 -34.53 -1.98
N ARG A 144 -1.60 -35.12 -1.25
CA ARG A 144 -3.02 -34.77 -1.31
C ARG A 144 -3.41 -34.07 -0.01
N ILE A 145 -3.90 -32.85 -0.13
CA ILE A 145 -4.35 -32.04 0.99
C ILE A 145 -5.88 -31.95 0.89
N PRO A 146 -6.64 -32.60 1.78
CA PRO A 146 -8.10 -32.52 1.74
C PRO A 146 -8.56 -31.09 2.02
N THR A 147 -9.57 -30.64 1.29
CA THR A 147 -10.26 -29.38 1.58
C THR A 147 -11.25 -29.60 2.73
N ARG A 148 -11.55 -28.54 3.48
CA ARG A 148 -12.55 -28.58 4.55
C ARG A 148 -13.97 -28.35 4.04
N LEU A 149 -14.28 -28.90 2.87
CA LEU A 149 -15.57 -28.67 2.21
C LEU A 149 -16.72 -29.31 2.99
N GLU A 150 -16.51 -30.52 3.51
CA GLU A 150 -17.49 -31.21 4.35
C GLU A 150 -17.77 -30.43 5.64
N ASP A 151 -16.73 -29.93 6.30
CA ASP A 151 -16.88 -29.05 7.47
C ASP A 151 -17.70 -27.80 7.12
N ALA A 152 -17.42 -27.17 5.97
CA ALA A 152 -18.14 -25.99 5.52
C ALA A 152 -19.62 -26.28 5.22
N HIS A 153 -19.92 -27.43 4.59
CA HIS A 153 -21.30 -27.88 4.38
C HIS A 153 -22.01 -28.19 5.70
N HIS A 154 -21.33 -28.86 6.63
CA HIS A 154 -21.87 -29.15 7.96
C HIS A 154 -22.24 -27.87 8.72
N TYR A 155 -21.35 -26.88 8.76
CA TYR A 155 -21.65 -25.58 9.38
C TYR A 155 -22.78 -24.83 8.68
N LYS A 156 -22.86 -24.94 7.35
CA LYS A 156 -23.96 -24.36 6.59
C LYS A 156 -25.31 -25.00 6.97
N SER A 157 -25.38 -26.33 7.03
CA SER A 157 -26.59 -27.04 7.43
C SER A 157 -27.03 -26.69 8.85
N LEU A 158 -26.09 -26.61 9.81
CA LEU A 158 -26.38 -26.16 11.17
C LEU A 158 -26.95 -24.73 11.22
N ALA A 159 -26.45 -23.83 10.36
CA ALA A 159 -26.93 -22.46 10.28
C ALA A 159 -28.30 -22.34 9.57
N GLU A 160 -28.59 -23.22 8.62
CA GLU A 160 -29.85 -23.24 7.85
C GLU A 160 -30.97 -24.04 8.54
N GLY A 161 -30.66 -24.78 9.61
CA GLY A 161 -31.66 -25.44 10.47
C GLY A 161 -32.31 -26.69 9.88
N PHE A 162 -31.61 -27.39 8.97
CA PHE A 162 -32.00 -28.72 8.49
C PHE A 162 -31.43 -29.84 9.36
#